data_AF-A0A2E0R8Y1-F1
#
_entry.id   AF-A0A2E0R8Y1-F1
#
_cell.length_a   1.000
_cell.length_b   1.000
_cell.length_c   1.000
_cell.angle_alpha   90.00
_cell.angle_beta   90.00
_cell.angle_gamma   90.00
#
_symmetry.space_group_name_H-M   'P 1'
#
loop_
_entity.id
_entity.type
_entity.pdbx_description
1 polymer ?
#
loop_
_entity_poly.entity_id
_entity_poly.type
_entity_poly.pdbx_seq_one_letter_code
_entity_poly.pdbx_strand_id
1 'polypeptide(L)'
;MAEYSVVKPFESEQGKFTPLEGLVRSALVRAGNFSPSRIDGEVMMMMVELANRVVEEVRRHPYWTGGDIDYYNDPTQTREVPDMIMIDGLTSHYLIQQGSEKAMVFLQMYQANLADVLWDKYRRKDSKIGNDEIIVSVTDGGSNKNYKPPYPDDETNKLLT
;
A
#
# COMPACT_ATOMS: atom_id res chain seq x y z
N MET A 1 -35.33 15.43 -9.84
CA MET A 1 -34.26 16.39 -10.18
C MET A 1 -32.99 15.59 -10.31
N ALA A 2 -32.36 15.60 -11.48
CA ALA A 2 -31.11 14.86 -11.72
C ALA A 2 -29.95 15.71 -11.20
N GLU A 3 -29.25 15.22 -10.19
CA GLU A 3 -27.98 15.80 -9.75
C GLU A 3 -26.92 15.46 -10.81
N TYR A 4 -26.67 16.40 -11.72
CA TYR A 4 -25.54 16.29 -12.63
C TYR A 4 -24.26 16.49 -11.83
N SER A 5 -23.43 15.45 -11.76
CA SER A 5 -22.07 15.52 -11.23
C SER A 5 -21.30 16.61 -11.97
N VAL A 6 -20.86 17.65 -11.25
CA VAL A 6 -20.05 18.77 -11.76
C VAL A 6 -18.55 18.43 -11.68
N VAL A 7 -18.21 17.15 -11.74
CA VAL A 7 -16.81 16.70 -11.78
C VAL A 7 -16.42 16.58 -13.25
N LYS A 8 -15.29 17.19 -13.62
CA LYS A 8 -14.82 17.19 -15.01
C LYS A 8 -14.62 15.75 -15.50
N PRO A 9 -14.90 15.41 -16.77
CA PRO A 9 -14.87 14.03 -17.27
C PRO A 9 -13.55 13.29 -17.01
N PHE A 10 -12.44 14.02 -17.02
CA PHE A 10 -11.09 13.50 -16.77
C PHE A 10 -10.76 13.25 -15.29
N GLU A 11 -11.52 13.87 -14.37
CA GLU A 11 -11.43 13.62 -12.92
C GLU A 11 -12.50 12.60 -12.46
N SER A 12 -13.58 12.40 -13.23
CA SER A 12 -14.64 11.44 -12.90
C SER A 12 -14.32 9.97 -13.24
N GLU A 13 -13.29 9.71 -14.06
CA GLU A 13 -12.83 8.36 -14.41
C GLU A 13 -11.60 7.90 -13.62
N GLN A 14 -10.97 8.77 -12.81
CA GLN A 14 -9.86 8.34 -11.96
C GLN A 14 -10.45 7.54 -10.80
N GLY A 15 -10.32 6.22 -10.90
CA GLY A 15 -10.77 5.26 -9.89
C GLY A 15 -10.19 5.56 -8.51
N LYS A 16 -10.49 4.69 -7.56
CA LYS A 16 -10.12 4.80 -6.13
C LYS A 16 -8.61 5.01 -5.86
N PHE A 17 -7.74 4.95 -6.87
CA PHE A 17 -6.28 5.03 -6.79
C PHE A 17 -5.72 5.97 -7.86
N THR A 18 -4.68 6.72 -7.50
CA THR A 18 -4.06 7.71 -8.39
C THR A 18 -3.09 7.05 -9.39
N PRO A 19 -3.00 7.52 -10.65
CA PRO A 19 -1.98 7.05 -11.60
C PRO A 19 -0.56 7.24 -11.08
N LEU A 20 0.35 6.34 -11.45
CA LEU A 20 1.73 6.37 -10.95
C LEU A 20 2.43 7.70 -11.25
N GLU A 21 2.19 8.31 -12.41
CA GLU A 21 2.74 9.62 -12.77
C GLU A 21 2.43 10.71 -11.73
N GLY A 22 1.19 10.74 -11.22
CA GLY A 22 0.78 11.70 -10.18
C GLY A 22 1.47 11.44 -8.84
N LEU A 23 1.65 10.16 -8.50
CA LEU A 23 2.34 9.72 -7.29
C LEU A 23 3.84 10.06 -7.36
N VAL A 24 4.48 9.86 -8.52
CA VAL A 24 5.88 10.20 -8.77
C VAL A 24 6.13 11.70 -8.63
N ARG A 25 5.26 12.54 -9.18
CA ARG A 25 5.35 14.00 -9.01
C ARG A 25 5.31 14.38 -7.53
N SER A 26 4.40 13.77 -6.77
CA SER A 26 4.27 14.00 -5.33
C SER A 26 5.51 13.54 -4.55
N ALA A 27 6.06 12.37 -4.90
CA ALA A 27 7.26 11.81 -4.29
C ALA A 27 8.51 12.65 -4.55
N LEU A 28 8.67 13.18 -5.76
CA LEU A 28 9.80 14.05 -6.13
C LEU A 28 9.74 15.40 -5.41
N VAL A 29 8.56 16.00 -5.30
CA VAL A 29 8.37 17.23 -4.52
C VAL A 29 8.72 16.98 -3.05
N ARG A 30 8.29 15.85 -2.47
CA ARG A 30 8.63 15.45 -1.09
C ARG A 30 10.14 15.23 -0.89
N ALA A 31 10.83 14.71 -1.91
CA ALA A 31 12.28 14.56 -1.91
C ALA A 31 13.04 15.89 -2.05
N GLY A 32 12.34 17.01 -2.32
CA GLY A 32 12.95 18.34 -2.49
C GLY A 32 13.34 18.66 -3.93
N ASN A 33 12.84 17.92 -4.92
CA ASN A 33 13.05 18.20 -6.33
C ASN A 33 11.89 19.07 -6.86
N PHE A 34 12.10 20.39 -6.89
CA PHE A 34 11.06 21.40 -7.11
C PHE A 34 10.77 21.73 -8.58
N SER A 35 11.25 20.92 -9.53
CA SER A 35 10.87 21.03 -10.96
C SER A 35 9.98 19.87 -11.43
N PRO A 36 8.78 19.67 -10.85
CA PRO A 36 7.90 18.57 -11.22
C PRO A 36 7.37 18.68 -12.65
N SER A 37 7.42 19.85 -13.29
CA SER A 37 6.89 20.08 -14.64
C SER A 37 7.75 19.48 -15.75
N ARG A 38 9.02 19.15 -15.48
CA ARG A 38 9.93 18.48 -16.41
C ARG A 38 10.60 17.31 -15.69
N ILE A 39 9.87 16.21 -15.61
CA ILE A 39 10.45 14.93 -15.23
C ILE A 39 10.97 14.31 -16.52
N ASP A 40 12.25 13.95 -16.53
CA ASP A 40 12.86 13.25 -17.66
C ASP A 40 12.26 11.85 -17.80
N GLY A 41 12.14 11.36 -19.04
CA GLY A 41 11.60 10.02 -19.33
C GLY A 41 12.42 8.92 -18.66
N GLU A 42 13.74 9.10 -18.55
CA GLU A 42 14.62 8.17 -17.84
C GLU A 42 14.32 8.12 -16.33
N VAL A 43 14.09 9.27 -15.70
CA VAL A 43 13.70 9.36 -14.29
C VAL A 43 12.33 8.73 -14.07
N MET A 44 11.39 8.88 -15.01
CA MET A 44 10.08 8.26 -14.93
C MET A 44 10.19 6.72 -15.02
N MET A 45 11.01 6.19 -15.94
CA MET A 45 11.24 4.74 -16.06
C MET A 45 11.92 4.17 -14.82
N MET A 46 12.90 4.88 -14.27
CA MET A 46 13.49 4.51 -12.97
C MET A 46 12.43 4.46 -11.87
N MET A 47 11.52 5.44 -11.82
CA MET A 47 10.44 5.44 -10.83
C MET A 47 9.44 4.29 -11.01
N VAL A 48 9.24 3.79 -12.24
CA VAL A 48 8.45 2.57 -12.48
C VAL A 48 9.13 1.35 -11.86
N GLU A 49 10.45 1.21 -12.00
CA GLU A 49 11.19 0.12 -11.35
C GLU A 49 11.10 0.20 -9.82
N LEU A 50 11.20 1.41 -9.26
CA LEU A 50 11.06 1.64 -7.82
C LEU A 50 9.62 1.35 -7.35
N ALA A 51 8.61 1.72 -8.13
CA ALA A 51 7.21 1.38 -7.84
C ALA A 51 7.01 -0.14 -7.78
N ASN A 52 7.63 -0.89 -8.70
CA ASN A 52 7.58 -2.35 -8.71
C ASN A 52 8.27 -2.96 -7.48
N ARG A 53 9.34 -2.35 -6.96
CA ARG A 53 9.93 -2.75 -5.68
C ARG A 53 8.96 -2.52 -4.51
N VAL A 54 8.25 -1.39 -4.47
CA VAL A 54 7.24 -1.13 -3.45
C VAL A 54 6.10 -2.15 -3.54
N VAL A 55 5.66 -2.51 -4.74
CA VAL A 55 4.65 -3.57 -4.95
C VAL A 55 5.10 -4.90 -4.33
N GLU A 56 6.37 -5.27 -4.49
CA GLU A 56 6.93 -6.48 -3.86
C GLU A 56 6.98 -6.40 -2.33
N GLU A 57 7.22 -5.22 -1.77
CA GLU A 57 7.20 -5.03 -0.32
C GLU A 57 5.79 -5.13 0.24
N VAL A 58 4.81 -4.55 -0.45
CA VAL A 58 3.39 -4.68 -0.10
C VAL A 58 2.94 -6.14 -0.21
N ARG A 59 3.29 -6.84 -1.28
CA ARG A 59 2.95 -8.28 -1.48
C ARG A 59 3.51 -9.17 -0.39
N ARG A 60 4.74 -8.90 0.08
CA ARG A 60 5.39 -9.67 1.15
C ARG A 60 4.88 -9.31 2.54
N HIS A 61 4.11 -8.23 2.69
CA HIS A 61 3.68 -7.77 4.00
C HIS A 61 2.56 -8.64 4.58
N PRO A 62 2.66 -9.09 5.85
CA PRO A 62 1.67 -9.99 6.46
C PRO A 62 0.23 -9.45 6.48
N TYR A 63 0.06 -8.13 6.52
CA TYR A 63 -1.25 -7.48 6.55
C TYR A 63 -1.86 -7.26 5.16
N TRP A 64 -1.17 -7.63 4.08
CA TRP A 64 -1.71 -7.53 2.74
C TRP A 64 -2.65 -8.70 2.43
N THR A 65 -3.93 -8.39 2.23
CA THR A 65 -4.97 -9.37 1.86
C THR A 65 -5.62 -9.08 0.50
N GLY A 66 -5.06 -8.14 -0.26
CA GLY A 66 -5.64 -7.69 -1.53
C GLY A 66 -5.36 -8.60 -2.73
N GLY A 67 -4.70 -9.75 -2.54
CA GLY A 67 -4.38 -10.69 -3.61
C GLY A 67 -3.14 -10.28 -4.40
N ASP A 68 -3.04 -10.73 -5.65
CA ASP A 68 -1.87 -10.45 -6.49
C ASP A 68 -2.00 -9.08 -7.20
N ILE A 69 -0.92 -8.30 -7.25
CA ILE A 69 -0.97 -6.85 -7.60
C ILE A 69 -0.62 -6.49 -9.04
N ASP A 70 -0.06 -7.29 -9.92
CA ASP A 70 0.53 -6.82 -11.21
C ASP A 70 1.58 -5.70 -11.09
N TYR A 71 2.62 -5.81 -11.93
CA TYR A 71 3.65 -4.78 -12.02
C TYR A 71 3.21 -3.59 -12.89
N TYR A 72 3.76 -2.43 -12.59
CA TYR A 72 3.72 -1.28 -13.47
C TYR A 72 4.63 -1.52 -14.68
N ASN A 73 4.06 -1.36 -15.87
CA ASN A 73 4.80 -1.32 -17.13
C ASN A 73 4.86 0.10 -17.70
N ASP A 74 3.92 0.96 -17.29
CA ASP A 74 3.78 2.32 -17.79
C ASP A 74 3.36 3.28 -16.65
N PRO A 75 3.89 4.52 -16.60
CA PRO A 75 3.58 5.49 -15.56
C PRO A 75 2.12 5.96 -15.53
N THR A 76 1.34 5.78 -16.59
CA THR A 76 -0.08 6.15 -16.59
C THR A 76 -0.98 5.08 -15.96
N GLN A 77 -0.41 3.92 -15.58
CA GLN A 77 -1.16 2.84 -14.94
C GLN A 77 -1.50 3.14 -13.48
N THR A 78 -2.58 2.53 -13.00
CA THR A 78 -3.07 2.57 -11.62
C THR A 78 -3.01 1.17 -11.02
N ARG A 79 -2.68 1.05 -9.73
CA ARG A 79 -2.73 -0.22 -8.98
C ARG A 79 -3.43 -0.04 -7.65
N GLU A 80 -3.87 -1.15 -7.06
CA GLU A 80 -4.62 -1.16 -5.79
C GLU A 80 -3.74 -0.98 -4.53
N VAL A 81 -2.64 -0.25 -4.67
CA VAL A 81 -1.75 0.11 -3.57
C VAL A 81 -2.20 1.45 -2.99
N PRO A 82 -2.32 1.59 -1.65
CA PRO A 82 -2.61 2.88 -1.05
C PRO A 82 -1.60 3.96 -1.46
N ASP A 83 -2.09 5.10 -1.95
CA ASP A 83 -1.27 6.18 -2.49
C ASP A 83 -0.17 6.66 -1.53
N MET A 84 -0.45 6.73 -0.22
CA MET A 84 0.56 7.14 0.77
C MET A 84 1.72 6.15 0.88
N ILE A 85 1.44 4.84 0.83
CA ILE A 85 2.49 3.81 0.84
C ILE A 85 3.36 3.96 -0.40
N MET A 86 2.74 4.19 -1.56
CA MET A 86 3.47 4.37 -2.81
C MET A 86 4.33 5.64 -2.80
N ILE A 87 3.80 6.77 -2.34
CA ILE A 87 4.55 8.03 -2.27
C ILE A 87 5.74 7.90 -1.32
N ASP A 88 5.54 7.37 -0.11
CA ASP A 88 6.62 7.20 0.86
C ASP A 88 7.66 6.17 0.41
N GLY A 89 7.21 5.08 -0.21
CA GLY A 89 8.08 4.06 -0.80
C GLY A 89 8.94 4.64 -1.92
N LEU A 90 8.33 5.34 -2.86
CA LEU A 90 9.04 6.00 -3.97
C LEU A 90 10.03 7.05 -3.46
N THR A 91 9.61 7.92 -2.53
CA THR A 91 10.50 8.92 -1.93
C THR A 91 11.68 8.25 -1.21
N SER A 92 11.44 7.20 -0.42
CA SER A 92 12.50 6.53 0.34
C SER A 92 13.51 5.83 -0.59
N HIS A 93 13.06 5.05 -1.56
CA HIS A 93 13.94 4.36 -2.51
C HIS A 93 14.69 5.33 -3.42
N TYR A 94 14.04 6.41 -3.85
CA TYR A 94 14.70 7.46 -4.63
C TYR A 94 15.84 8.11 -3.84
N LEU A 95 15.60 8.47 -2.57
CA LEU A 95 16.64 9.05 -1.72
C LEU A 95 17.78 8.07 -1.43
N ILE A 96 17.48 6.77 -1.29
CA ILE A 96 18.50 5.71 -1.17
C ILE A 96 19.37 5.67 -2.43
N GLN A 97 18.76 5.68 -3.62
CA GLN A 97 19.50 5.64 -4.88
C GLN A 97 20.36 6.88 -5.10
N GLN A 98 19.93 8.03 -4.60
CA GLN A 98 20.72 9.27 -4.60
C GLN A 98 21.83 9.30 -3.54
N GLY A 99 21.92 8.32 -2.65
CA GLY A 99 22.87 8.33 -1.53
C GLY A 99 22.60 9.48 -0.53
N SER A 100 21.35 9.92 -0.41
CA SER A 100 21.00 11.02 0.48
C SER A 100 21.08 10.59 1.95
N GLU A 101 21.62 11.44 2.82
CA GLU A 101 21.65 11.21 4.27
C GLU A 101 20.25 11.11 4.89
N LYS A 102 19.23 11.69 4.23
CA LYS A 102 17.82 11.63 4.68
C LYS A 102 17.16 10.28 4.40
N ALA A 103 17.78 9.44 3.59
CA ALA A 103 17.19 8.19 3.10
C ALA A 103 16.74 7.27 4.26
N MET A 104 17.55 7.13 5.30
CA MET A 104 17.22 6.25 6.44
C MET A 104 16.01 6.74 7.24
N VAL A 105 15.86 8.06 7.38
CA VAL A 105 14.70 8.65 8.08
C VAL A 105 13.43 8.37 7.30
N PHE A 106 13.44 8.61 5.99
CA PHE A 106 12.28 8.34 5.14
C PHE A 106 11.97 6.84 5.03
N LEU A 107 12.98 5.97 5.06
CA LEU A 107 12.78 4.52 5.09
C LEU A 107 12.06 4.07 6.36
N GLN A 108 12.45 4.60 7.53
CA GLN A 108 11.78 4.30 8.80
C GLN A 108 10.34 4.80 8.80
N MET A 109 10.09 6.02 8.32
CA MET A 109 8.74 6.57 8.19
C MET A 109 7.87 5.74 7.25
N TYR A 110 8.43 5.33 6.11
CA TYR A 110 7.77 4.46 5.15
C TYR A 110 7.40 3.10 5.77
N GLN A 111 8.32 2.45 6.47
CA GLN A 111 8.06 1.15 7.12
C GLN A 111 6.97 1.24 8.19
N ALA A 112 6.98 2.29 9.00
CA ALA A 112 5.94 2.55 9.98
C ALA A 112 4.57 2.79 9.30
N ASN A 113 4.54 3.66 8.29
CA ASN A 113 3.31 3.98 7.56
C ASN A 113 2.74 2.76 6.80
N LEU A 114 3.61 1.94 6.21
CA LEU A 114 3.23 0.71 5.54
C LEU A 114 2.54 -0.25 6.52
N ALA A 115 3.12 -0.44 7.71
CA ALA A 115 2.52 -1.29 8.73
C ALA A 115 1.16 -0.75 9.20
N ASP A 116 1.09 0.55 9.52
CA ASP A 116 -0.12 1.19 10.05
C ASP A 116 -1.28 1.20 9.04
N VAL A 117 -1.01 1.58 7.79
CA VAL A 117 -2.03 1.67 6.74
C VAL A 117 -2.52 0.28 6.33
N LEU A 118 -1.62 -0.70 6.19
CA LEU A 118 -2.03 -2.06 5.87
C LEU A 118 -2.77 -2.71 7.02
N TRP A 119 -2.38 -2.44 8.27
CA TRP A 119 -3.11 -2.89 9.45
C TRP A 119 -4.53 -2.30 9.50
N ASP A 120 -4.68 -1.00 9.29
CA ASP A 120 -6.00 -0.35 9.25
C ASP A 120 -6.86 -0.89 8.10
N LYS A 121 -6.27 -1.12 6.91
CA LYS A 121 -6.97 -1.73 5.76
C LYS A 121 -7.39 -3.18 6.06
N TYR A 122 -6.50 -3.98 6.65
CA TYR A 122 -6.78 -5.35 7.08
C TYR A 122 -7.95 -5.38 8.07
N ARG A 123 -7.87 -4.55 9.11
CA ARG A 123 -8.89 -4.41 10.15
C ARG A 123 -10.26 -3.98 9.60
N ARG A 124 -10.29 -3.05 8.63
CA ARG A 124 -11.55 -2.55 8.03
C ARG A 124 -12.17 -3.50 7.02
N LYS A 125 -11.38 -4.34 6.33
CA LYS A 125 -11.87 -5.27 5.29
C LYS A 125 -12.83 -6.33 5.86
N ASP A 126 -12.63 -6.74 7.10
CA ASP A 126 -13.43 -7.80 7.74
C ASP A 126 -14.77 -7.33 8.33
N SER A 127 -15.16 -6.05 8.17
CA SER A 127 -16.41 -5.45 8.66
C SER A 127 -16.76 -5.68 10.15
N LYS A 128 -15.90 -6.34 10.93
CA LYS A 128 -16.18 -6.81 12.29
C LYS A 128 -15.29 -6.23 13.36
N ILE A 129 -14.14 -5.65 13.05
CA ILE A 129 -13.14 -5.41 14.08
C ILE A 129 -12.99 -3.92 14.28
N GLY A 130 -13.99 -3.35 14.93
CA GLY A 130 -14.12 -1.91 15.17
C GLY A 130 -13.92 -1.48 16.61
N ASN A 131 -13.70 -2.41 17.55
CA ASN A 131 -13.27 -2.17 18.95
C ASN A 131 -13.02 -3.50 19.67
N ASP A 132 -12.49 -4.51 18.97
CA ASP A 132 -12.23 -5.79 19.63
C ASP A 132 -10.90 -5.74 20.36
N GLU A 133 -10.86 -6.43 21.51
CA GLU A 133 -9.65 -6.59 22.32
C GLU A 133 -8.50 -7.12 21.46
N ILE A 134 -7.28 -6.57 21.64
CA ILE A 134 -6.10 -7.15 21.00
C ILE A 134 -5.84 -8.49 21.68
N ILE A 135 -6.35 -9.56 21.08
CA ILE A 135 -6.12 -10.92 21.56
C ILE A 135 -4.85 -11.43 20.90
N VAL A 136 -3.78 -11.54 21.69
CA VAL A 136 -2.57 -12.26 21.28
C VAL A 136 -2.86 -13.74 21.44
N SER A 137 -3.07 -14.45 20.34
CA SER A 137 -3.14 -15.90 20.34
C SER A 137 -1.79 -16.49 19.93
N VAL A 138 -1.32 -17.50 20.64
CA VAL A 138 -0.10 -18.22 20.28
C VAL A 138 -0.46 -19.16 19.13
N THR A 139 -0.04 -18.82 17.91
CA THR A 139 -0.36 -19.58 16.68
C THR A 139 0.37 -20.91 16.62
N ASP A 140 1.54 -20.98 17.23
CA ASP A 140 2.25 -22.23 17.46
C ASP A 140 1.69 -22.82 18.76
N GLY A 141 0.86 -23.87 18.66
CA GLY A 141 0.23 -24.53 19.82
C GLY A 141 1.20 -25.07 20.87
N GLY A 142 2.50 -24.83 20.70
CA GLY A 142 3.58 -25.21 21.58
C GLY A 142 3.74 -26.72 21.63
N SER A 143 4.69 -27.18 22.45
CA SER A 143 4.94 -28.61 22.65
C SER A 143 3.82 -29.33 23.42
N ASN A 144 2.74 -28.65 23.79
CA ASN A 144 1.66 -29.21 24.59
C ASN A 144 0.52 -29.70 23.68
N LYS A 145 0.44 -31.02 23.50
CA LYS A 145 -0.59 -31.70 22.67
C LYS A 145 -2.04 -31.41 23.09
N ASN A 146 -2.25 -30.91 24.30
CA ASN A 146 -3.57 -30.64 24.84
C ASN A 146 -4.03 -29.19 24.69
N TYR A 147 -3.18 -28.29 24.18
CA TYR A 147 -3.59 -26.90 23.97
C TYR A 147 -4.43 -26.78 22.69
N LYS A 148 -5.63 -26.23 22.83
CA LYS A 148 -6.48 -25.82 21.70
C LYS A 148 -6.68 -24.31 21.78
N PRO A 149 -6.44 -23.55 20.69
CA PRO A 149 -6.66 -22.11 20.70
C PRO A 149 -8.15 -21.79 20.98
N PRO A 150 -8.46 -20.69 21.69
CA PRO A 150 -9.78 -20.44 22.26
C PRO A 150 -10.86 -19.90 21.28
N TYR A 151 -10.64 -19.88 19.96
CA TYR A 151 -11.64 -19.50 18.96
C TYR A 151 -11.53 -20.41 17.71
N PRO A 152 -12.64 -20.67 16.98
CA PRO A 152 -13.37 -21.90 17.15
C PRO A 152 -13.40 -22.73 15.86
N ASP A 153 -13.70 -24.00 16.05
CA ASP A 153 -13.88 -25.03 15.04
C ASP A 153 -14.82 -24.58 13.88
N ASP A 154 -14.31 -24.67 12.65
CA ASP A 154 -14.93 -25.16 11.38
C ASP A 154 -16.43 -24.96 11.03
N GLU A 155 -17.25 -24.21 11.77
CA GLU A 155 -18.70 -24.10 11.48
C GLU A 155 -19.07 -22.93 10.56
N THR A 156 -18.19 -21.96 10.30
CA THR A 156 -18.42 -20.90 9.30
C THR A 156 -18.26 -21.39 7.85
N ASN A 157 -17.64 -22.55 7.62
CA ASN A 157 -17.48 -23.15 6.30
C ASN A 157 -18.70 -23.99 5.83
N LYS A 158 -19.74 -24.16 6.65
CA LYS A 158 -20.96 -24.92 6.28
C LYS A 158 -22.11 -24.08 5.71
N LEU A 159 -21.93 -22.77 5.55
CA LEU A 159 -22.95 -21.89 4.94
C LEU A 159 -22.71 -21.60 3.46
N LEU A 160 -21.79 -22.33 2.81
CA LEU A 160 -21.49 -22.20 1.37
C LEU A 160 -21.57 -23.54 0.62
N THR A 161 -22.61 -24.32 0.90
CA THR A 161 -23.14 -25.36 -0.02
C THR A 161 -24.60 -25.08 -0.31
#